data_AF-A0A9N7ZCI1-F1
#
_entry.id   AF-A0A9N7ZCI1-F1
#
_cell.length_a   1.000
_cell.length_b   1.000
_cell.length_c   1.000
_cell.angle_alpha   90.00
_cell.angle_beta   90.00
_cell.angle_gamma   90.00
#
_symmetry.space_group_name_H-M   'P 1'
#
loop_
_entity.id
_entity.type
_entity.pdbx_description
1 polymer ?
#
loop_
_entity_poly.entity_id
_entity_poly.type
_entity_poly.pdbx_seq_one_letter_code
_entity_poly.pdbx_strand_id
1 'polypeptide(L)'
;MMQTTFALRRQTIVMSCPPVKQLLDLWPALRMQSEVFAEFQRITNQNLSNTFYAELDRHTPRLMALFRQKASRTGKNADALAEISSP
;
A
#
# COMPACT_ATOMS: atom_id res chain seq x y z
N MET A 1 8.59 -4.09 -16.89
CA MET A 1 9.49 -3.49 -17.89
C MET A 1 10.75 -2.86 -17.26
N MET A 2 10.96 -2.95 -15.94
CA MET A 2 12.13 -2.34 -15.28
C MET A 2 13.15 -3.34 -14.67
N GLN A 3 13.00 -4.64 -14.95
CA GLN A 3 13.81 -5.73 -14.38
C GLN A 3 15.32 -5.54 -14.68
N THR A 4 15.67 -5.30 -15.94
CA THR A 4 17.05 -5.24 -16.42
C THR A 4 17.81 -4.03 -15.91
N THR A 5 17.11 -2.97 -15.47
CA THR A 5 17.72 -1.72 -14.98
C THR A 5 17.80 -1.65 -13.46
N PHE A 6 17.34 -2.67 -12.73
CA PHE A 6 17.26 -2.61 -11.27
C PHE A 6 18.59 -2.27 -10.60
N ALA A 7 19.69 -2.92 -10.98
CA ALA A 7 21.00 -2.70 -10.38
C ALA A 7 21.44 -1.23 -10.51
N LEU A 8 21.29 -0.65 -11.70
CA LEU A 8 21.63 0.74 -11.98
C LEU A 8 20.75 1.69 -11.16
N ARG A 9 19.43 1.47 -11.14
CA ARG A 9 18.49 2.31 -10.38
C ARG A 9 18.77 2.26 -8.88
N ARG A 10 19.03 1.07 -8.33
CA ARG A 10 19.42 0.89 -6.94
C ARG A 10 20.71 1.65 -6.63
N GLN A 11 21.72 1.56 -7.49
CA GLN A 11 22.95 2.31 -7.32
C GLN A 11 22.67 3.82 -7.28
N THR A 12 21.88 4.36 -8.22
CA THR A 12 21.47 5.77 -8.19
C THR A 12 20.80 6.14 -6.87
N ILE A 13 19.80 5.40 -6.42
CA ILE A 13 19.07 5.69 -5.17
C ILE A 13 20.03 5.71 -3.97
N VAL A 14 20.89 4.69 -3.83
CA VAL A 14 21.78 4.54 -2.68
C VAL A 14 22.88 5.61 -2.68
N MET A 15 23.39 5.99 -3.86
CA MET A 15 24.49 6.94 -3.97
C MET A 15 24.04 8.41 -3.90
N SER A 16 22.90 8.75 -4.49
CA SER A 16 22.48 10.16 -4.61
C SER A 16 21.22 10.53 -3.82
N CYS A 17 20.52 9.55 -3.22
CA CYS A 17 19.29 9.76 -2.43
C CYS A 17 18.35 10.85 -3.02
N PRO A 18 17.98 10.74 -4.31
CA PRO A 18 17.22 11.78 -4.98
C PRO A 18 15.78 11.86 -4.42
N PRO A 19 15.13 13.03 -4.46
CA PRO A 19 13.73 13.16 -4.06
C PRO A 19 12.80 12.26 -4.89
N VAL A 20 11.71 11.80 -4.28
CA VAL A 20 10.72 10.91 -4.93
C VAL A 20 10.19 11.50 -6.24
N LYS A 21 9.96 12.82 -6.29
CA LYS A 21 9.52 13.50 -7.52
C LYS A 21 10.49 13.26 -8.68
N GLN A 22 11.79 13.41 -8.43
CA GLN A 22 12.83 13.19 -9.44
C GLN A 22 12.91 11.72 -9.86
N LEU A 23 12.70 10.78 -8.94
CA LEU A 23 12.62 9.35 -9.29
C LEU A 23 11.46 9.04 -10.23
N LEU A 24 10.30 9.66 -10.02
CA LEU A 24 9.12 9.47 -10.87
C LEU A 24 9.25 10.15 -12.25
N ASP A 25 10.14 11.12 -12.38
CA ASP A 25 10.46 11.77 -13.66
C ASP A 25 11.50 10.92 -14.44
N LEU A 26 12.50 10.37 -13.75
CA LEU A 26 13.52 9.48 -14.33
C LEU A 26 12.95 8.11 -14.71
N TRP A 27 12.03 7.57 -13.90
CA TRP A 27 11.40 6.26 -14.12
C TRP A 27 9.88 6.38 -14.10
N PRO A 28 9.26 6.94 -15.15
CA PRO A 28 7.81 7.14 -15.23
C PRO A 28 7.00 5.86 -15.05
N ALA A 29 7.59 4.73 -15.41
CA ALA A 29 7.01 3.40 -15.24
C ALA A 29 6.69 3.05 -13.77
N LEU A 30 7.36 3.67 -12.77
CA LEU A 30 7.00 3.53 -11.35
C LEU A 30 5.65 4.15 -10.99
N ARG A 31 5.03 4.91 -11.90
CA ARG A 31 3.64 5.36 -11.76
C ARG A 31 2.64 4.25 -12.08
N MET A 32 3.07 3.18 -12.72
CA MET A 32 2.23 2.02 -13.03
C MET A 32 2.19 1.07 -11.84
N GLN A 33 0.98 0.68 -11.42
CA GLN A 33 0.77 -0.21 -10.28
C GLN A 33 1.55 -1.53 -10.42
N SER A 34 1.60 -2.11 -11.62
CA SER A 34 2.32 -3.36 -11.89
C SER A 34 3.82 -3.26 -11.63
N GLU A 35 4.45 -2.12 -11.94
CA GLU A 35 5.89 -1.94 -11.68
C GLU A 35 6.15 -1.68 -10.20
N VAL A 36 5.26 -0.98 -9.49
CA VAL A 36 5.35 -0.84 -8.03
C VAL A 36 5.31 -2.21 -7.36
N PHE A 37 4.40 -3.09 -7.81
CA PHE A 37 4.29 -4.46 -7.28
C PHE A 37 5.55 -5.28 -7.57
N ALA A 38 6.04 -5.21 -8.81
CA ALA A 38 7.25 -5.94 -9.21
C ALA A 38 8.50 -5.46 -8.46
N GLU A 39 8.65 -4.16 -8.24
CA GLU A 39 9.79 -3.59 -7.52
C GLU A 39 9.72 -3.85 -6.02
N PHE A 40 8.53 -3.75 -5.42
CA PHE A 40 8.33 -4.16 -4.03
C PHE A 40 8.75 -5.62 -3.82
N GLN A 41 8.27 -6.52 -4.68
CA GLN A 41 8.63 -7.93 -4.59
C GLN A 41 10.13 -8.15 -4.81
N ARG A 42 10.77 -7.44 -5.73
CA ARG A 42 12.21 -7.58 -5.95
C ARG A 42 13.04 -7.13 -4.74
N ILE A 43 12.62 -6.06 -4.06
CA ILE A 43 13.35 -5.50 -2.91
C ILE A 43 13.13 -6.34 -1.64
N THR A 44 11.89 -6.80 -1.43
CA THR A 44 11.46 -7.42 -0.16
C THR A 44 11.30 -8.93 -0.21
N ASN A 45 11.33 -9.52 -1.41
CA ASN A 45 10.92 -10.90 -1.70
C ASN A 45 9.48 -11.24 -1.27
N GLN A 46 8.62 -10.23 -1.08
CA GLN A 46 7.22 -10.42 -0.70
C GLN A 46 6.27 -10.00 -1.82
N ASN A 47 5.20 -10.76 -2.01
CA ASN A 47 4.14 -10.36 -2.93
C ASN A 47 3.28 -9.26 -2.29
N LEU A 48 3.36 -8.04 -2.84
CA LEU A 48 2.73 -6.87 -2.23
C LEU A 48 1.22 -7.02 -2.08
N SER A 49 0.50 -7.47 -3.12
CA SER A 49 -0.96 -7.60 -3.07
C SER A 49 -1.38 -8.59 -2.00
N ASN A 50 -0.77 -9.78 -1.98
CA ASN A 50 -1.14 -10.83 -1.03
C ASN A 50 -0.82 -10.41 0.41
N THR A 51 0.34 -9.78 0.62
CA THR A 51 0.76 -9.30 1.95
C THR A 51 -0.16 -8.19 2.44
N PHE A 52 -0.51 -7.24 1.57
CA PHE A 52 -1.39 -6.13 1.92
C PHE A 52 -2.79 -6.61 2.30
N TYR A 53 -3.41 -7.45 1.47
CA TYR A 53 -4.76 -7.96 1.76
C TYR A 53 -4.79 -8.87 2.98
N ALA A 54 -3.78 -9.74 3.17
CA ALA A 54 -3.70 -10.58 4.35
C ALA A 54 -3.61 -9.76 5.65
N GLU A 55 -2.78 -8.71 5.68
CA GLU A 55 -2.68 -7.84 6.86
C GLU A 55 -3.91 -6.93 7.03
N LEU A 56 -4.53 -6.49 5.93
CA LEU A 56 -5.81 -5.77 5.99
C LEU A 56 -6.89 -6.65 6.61
N ASP A 57 -7.06 -7.88 6.15
CA ASP A 57 -8.03 -8.84 6.68
C ASP A 57 -7.77 -9.12 8.16
N ARG A 58 -6.51 -9.34 8.53
CA ARG A 58 -6.09 -9.54 9.93
C ARG A 58 -6.47 -8.38 10.84
N HIS A 59 -6.34 -7.14 10.38
CA HIS A 59 -6.57 -5.94 11.19
C HIS A 59 -8.01 -5.40 11.11
N THR A 60 -8.76 -5.76 10.07
CA THR A 60 -10.13 -5.29 9.83
C THR A 60 -11.07 -5.51 11.03
N PRO A 61 -11.13 -6.68 11.69
CA PRO A 61 -12.02 -6.87 12.85
C PRO A 61 -11.76 -5.88 13.99
N ARG A 62 -10.49 -5.57 14.27
CA ARG A 62 -10.11 -4.62 15.32
C ARG A 62 -10.46 -3.19 14.93
N LEU A 63 -10.23 -2.80 13.67
CA LEU A 63 -10.59 -1.49 13.15
C LEU A 63 -12.12 -1.28 13.23
N MET A 64 -12.91 -2.30 12.87
CA MET A 64 -14.37 -2.25 12.97
C MET A 64 -14.84 -2.14 14.43
N ALA A 65 -14.22 -2.86 15.37
CA ALA A 65 -14.54 -2.72 16.79
C ALA A 65 -14.28 -1.30 17.32
N LEU A 66 -13.12 -0.72 17.00
CA LEU A 66 -12.76 0.65 17.39
C LEU A 66 -13.72 1.68 16.75
N PHE A 67 -14.07 1.47 15.49
CA PHE A 67 -14.98 2.35 14.78
C PHE A 67 -16.39 2.31 15.37
N ARG A 68 -16.92 1.13 15.69
CA ARG A 68 -18.21 0.96 16.40
C ARG A 68 -18.18 1.64 17.76
N GLN A 69 -17.14 1.41 18.55
CA GLN A 69 -17.00 2.04 19.87
C GLN A 69 -17.03 3.58 19.78
N LYS A 70 -16.40 4.15 18.75
CA LYS A 70 -16.43 5.60 18.49
C LYS A 70 -17.81 6.06 18.01
N ALA A 71 -18.45 5.31 17.11
CA ALA A 71 -19.79 5.61 16.62
C ALA A 71 -20.84 5.60 17.73
N SER A 72 -20.81 4.63 18.65
CA SER A 72 -21.68 4.58 19.82
C SER A 72 -21.48 5.75 20.77
N ARG A 73 -20.27 6.33 20.82
CA ARG A 73 -19.96 7.51 21.64
C ARG A 73 -20.37 8.84 20.98
N THR A 74 -20.44 8.89 19.65
CA THR A 74 -20.68 10.13 18.89
C THR A 74 -22.06 10.18 18.23
N GLY A 75 -22.84 9.08 18.22
CA GLY A 75 -24.24 9.00 17.80
C GLY A 75 -24.51 9.17 16.29
N LYS A 76 -23.52 9.60 15.49
CA LYS A 76 -23.72 10.04 14.10
C LYS A 76 -23.34 9.03 13.01
N ASN A 77 -22.71 7.91 13.37
CA ASN A 77 -22.12 6.98 12.39
C ASN A 77 -22.61 5.52 12.53
N ALA A 78 -23.66 5.27 13.33
CA ALA A 78 -24.14 3.93 13.60
C ALA A 78 -24.83 3.28 12.38
N ASP A 79 -25.57 4.08 11.60
CA ASP A 79 -26.41 3.58 10.51
C ASP A 79 -25.61 3.14 9.28
N ALA A 80 -24.55 3.88 8.91
CA ALA A 80 -23.68 3.53 7.78
C ALA A 80 -22.90 2.20 8.00
N LEU A 81 -22.74 1.75 9.26
CA LEU A 81 -22.06 0.50 9.59
C LEU A 81 -22.96 -0.73 9.48
N ALA A 82 -24.28 -0.55 9.64
CA ALA A 82 -25.25 -1.63 9.49
C ALA A 82 -25.39 -2.06 8.02
N GLU A 83 -25.25 -1.11 7.09
CA GLU A 83 -25.25 -1.39 5.65
C GLU A 83 -23.98 -2.12 5.18
N ILE A 84 -22.79 -1.71 5.64
CA ILE A 84 -21.52 -2.34 5.20
C ILE A 84 -21.31 -3.73 5.82
N SER A 85 -21.91 -4.00 6.99
CA SER A 85 -21.79 -5.29 7.69
C SER A 85 -22.91 -6.28 7.34
N SER A 86 -23.87 -5.91 6.48
CA SER A 86 -24.93 -6.83 6.04
C SER A 86 -24.40 -7.77 4.95
N PRO A 87 -24.70 -9.08 5.04
CA PRO A 87 -24.26 -10.07 4.05
C PRO A 87 -24.89 -9.87 2.67
#